data_AF-A0A8S3AV29-F1
#
_entry.id   AF-A0A8S3AV29-F1
#
_cell.length_a   1.000
_cell.length_b   1.000
_cell.length_c   1.000
_cell.angle_alpha   90.00
_cell.angle_beta   90.00
_cell.angle_gamma   90.00
#
_symmetry.space_group_name_H-M   'P 1'
#
loop_
_entity.id
_entity.type
_entity.pdbx_description
1 polymer ?
#
loop_
_entity_poly.entity_id
_entity_poly.type
_entity_poly.pdbx_seq_one_letter_code
_entity_poly.pdbx_strand_id
1 'polypeptide(L)' 'MSQRFRALICHSGIFDVREMAYSTEELWFTEHDAGGFTLYDNPEAYENFNPVNHVANWSQPILIIQGGRDYRV' A
#
# COMPACT_ATOMS: atom_id res chain seq x y z
N MET A 1 14.27 17.19 -0.04
CA MET A 1 12.79 17.21 -0.17
C MET A 1 12.22 18.21 0.82
N SER A 2 11.36 19.13 0.37
CA SER A 2 10.65 20.04 1.27
C SER A 2 9.68 19.23 2.14
N GLN A 3 9.75 19.38 3.46
CA GLN A 3 8.81 18.76 4.40
C GLN A 3 7.47 19.50 4.36
N ARG A 4 6.60 19.10 3.42
CA ARG A 4 5.26 19.70 3.22
C ARG A 4 4.34 19.50 4.44
N PHE A 5 4.49 18.38 5.14
CA PHE A 5 3.63 17.98 6.26
C PHE A 5 4.44 17.85 7.55
N ARG A 6 3.83 18.22 8.69
CA ARG A 6 4.44 18.12 10.03
C ARG A 6 4.23 16.75 10.68
N ALA A 7 3.15 16.07 10.33
CA ALA A 7 2.79 14.73 10.77
C ALA A 7 1.82 14.11 9.75
N LEU A 8 1.68 12.78 9.80
CA LEU A 8 0.75 12.01 8.97
C LEU A 8 -0.11 11.10 9.85
N ILE A 9 -1.30 10.75 9.35
CA ILE A 9 -2.16 9.70 9.92
C ILE A 9 -2.47 8.72 8.80
N CYS A 10 -2.23 7.43 9.04
CA CYS A 10 -2.59 6.34 8.15
C CYS A 10 -3.62 5.44 8.87
N HIS A 11 -4.77 5.20 8.24
CA HIS A 11 -5.86 4.40 8.82
C HIS A 11 -6.27 3.31 7.82
N SER A 12 -6.12 2.04 8.19
CA SER A 12 -6.41 0.89 7.32
C SER A 12 -5.78 0.99 5.93
N GLY A 13 -4.52 1.45 5.90
CA GLY A 13 -3.77 1.68 4.68
C GLY A 13 -2.90 0.49 4.29
N ILE A 14 -2.70 0.33 2.98
CA ILE A 14 -1.90 -0.75 2.39
C ILE A 14 -0.42 -0.41 2.58
N PHE A 15 0.33 -1.27 3.27
CA PHE A 15 1.77 -1.10 3.45
C PHE A 15 2.60 -1.88 2.41
N ASP A 16 2.19 -3.11 2.11
CA ASP A 16 2.75 -3.92 1.03
C ASP A 16 1.65 -4.25 0.02
N VAL A 17 1.74 -3.66 -1.17
CA VAL A 17 0.71 -3.81 -2.21
C VAL A 17 0.64 -5.26 -2.72
N ARG A 18 1.73 -6.02 -2.60
CA ARG A 18 1.75 -7.45 -2.96
C ARG A 18 0.92 -8.28 -1.99
N GLU A 19 1.00 -7.95 -0.71
CA GLU A 19 0.26 -8.67 0.33
C GLU A 19 -1.24 -8.47 0.10
N MET A 20 -1.67 -7.22 -0.12
CA MET A 20 -3.06 -6.92 -0.45
C MET A 20 -3.53 -7.71 -1.67
N ALA A 21 -2.74 -7.79 -2.74
CA ALA A 21 -3.10 -8.52 -3.96
C ALA A 21 -3.39 -10.02 -3.73
N TYR A 22 -2.90 -10.61 -2.63
CA TYR A 22 -3.15 -12.00 -2.26
C TYR A 22 -4.16 -12.17 -1.12
N SER A 23 -4.27 -11.20 -0.23
CA SER A 23 -5.08 -11.32 1.00
C SER A 23 -6.46 -10.68 0.89
N THR A 24 -6.62 -9.70 0.00
CA THR A 24 -7.90 -8.99 -0.16
C THR A 24 -8.94 -9.87 -0.86
N GLU A 25 -10.20 -9.67 -0.51
CA GLU A 25 -11.32 -10.25 -1.25
C GLU A 25 -11.66 -9.43 -2.52
N GLU A 26 -11.21 -8.17 -2.57
CA GLU A 26 -11.48 -7.19 -3.64
C GLU A 26 -10.44 -7.28 -4.78
N LEU A 27 -10.17 -8.48 -5.33
CA LEU A 27 -9.10 -8.71 -6.34
C LEU A 27 -9.13 -7.70 -7.51
N TRP A 28 -10.34 -7.42 -8.01
CA TRP A 28 -10.57 -6.47 -9.11
C TRP A 28 -9.91 -5.10 -8.84
N PHE A 29 -9.93 -4.62 -7.59
CA PHE A 29 -9.39 -3.31 -7.22
C PHE A 29 -7.87 -3.28 -7.42
N THR A 30 -7.19 -4.32 -6.92
CA THR A 30 -5.74 -4.41 -7.00
C THR A 30 -5.24 -4.58 -8.44
N GLU A 31 -5.96 -5.35 -9.26
CA GLU A 31 -5.64 -5.54 -10.67
C GLU A 31 -5.88 -4.27 -11.47
N HIS A 32 -6.99 -3.57 -11.22
CA HIS A 32 -7.32 -2.30 -11.87
C HIS A 32 -6.22 -1.25 -11.63
N ASP A 33 -5.80 -1.06 -10.38
CA ASP A 33 -4.77 -0.08 -10.02
C ASP A 33 -3.37 -0.48 -10.53
N ALA A 34 -3.14 -1.78 -10.75
CA ALA A 34 -1.96 -2.30 -11.42
C ALA A 34 -2.05 -2.27 -12.96
N GLY A 35 -3.04 -1.56 -13.54
CA GLY A 35 -3.18 -1.40 -14.99
C GLY A 35 -3.83 -2.59 -15.69
N GLY A 36 -4.63 -3.36 -14.96
CA GLY A 36 -5.35 -4.55 -15.44
C GLY A 36 -4.53 -5.84 -15.40
N PHE A 37 -3.34 -5.82 -14.80
CA PHE A 37 -2.52 -7.01 -14.62
C PHE A 37 -2.76 -7.64 -13.26
N THR A 38 -2.76 -8.97 -13.22
CA THR A 38 -2.61 -9.69 -11.95
C THR A 38 -1.17 -9.55 -11.45
N LEU A 39 -0.97 -9.70 -10.14
CA LEU A 39 0.38 -9.71 -9.55
C LEU A 39 1.26 -10.82 -10.13
N TYR A 40 0.65 -11.94 -10.55
CA TYR A 40 1.38 -13.03 -11.19
C TYR A 40 1.86 -12.67 -12.61
N ASP A 41 1.03 -11.98 -13.39
CA ASP A 41 1.35 -11.65 -14.78
C ASP A 41 2.35 -10.49 -14.89
N ASN A 42 2.25 -9.50 -14.00
CA ASN A 42 3.16 -8.35 -13.98
C ASN A 42 3.47 -7.88 -12.55
N PRO A 43 4.42 -8.53 -11.85
CA PRO A 43 4.81 -8.14 -10.50
C PRO A 43 5.29 -6.69 -10.39
N GLU A 44 5.96 -6.16 -11.42
CA GLU A 44 6.53 -4.81 -11.42
C GLU A 44 5.43 -3.73 -11.34
N ALA A 45 4.25 -3.99 -11.90
CA ALA A 45 3.12 -3.07 -11.82
C ALA A 45 2.72 -2.74 -10.38
N TYR A 46 2.94 -3.68 -9.45
CA TYR A 46 2.61 -3.53 -8.04
C TYR A 46 3.72 -2.87 -7.21
N GLU A 47 4.93 -2.69 -7.77
CA GLU A 47 6.10 -2.20 -7.03
C GLU A 47 6.30 -0.68 -7.15
N ASN A 48 5.78 -0.06 -8.21
CA ASN A 48 6.00 1.36 -8.54
C ASN A 48 5.61 2.33 -7.42
N PHE A 49 4.54 2.02 -6.70
CA PHE A 49 4.01 2.84 -5.61
C PHE A 49 3.96 2.09 -4.28
N ASN A 50 4.69 0.98 -4.15
CA ASN A 50 4.64 0.12 -2.98
C ASN A 50 5.35 0.77 -1.77
N PRO A 51 4.63 1.14 -0.69
CA PRO A 51 5.22 1.90 0.41
C PRO A 51 6.41 1.20 1.09
N VAL A 52 6.40 -0.13 1.14
CA VAL A 52 7.49 -0.94 1.71
C VAL A 52 8.85 -0.64 1.05
N ASN A 53 8.88 -0.27 -0.23
CA ASN A 53 10.11 0.04 -0.97
C ASN A 53 10.64 1.46 -0.68
N HIS A 54 9.87 2.30 0.02
CA HIS A 54 10.17 3.72 0.21
C HIS A 54 10.34 4.12 1.68
N VAL A 55 10.35 3.16 2.61
CA VAL A 55 10.47 3.40 4.07
C VAL A 55 11.70 4.24 4.41
N ALA A 56 12.82 4.05 3.70
CA ALA A 56 14.04 4.83 3.90
C ALA A 56 13.88 6.34 3.64
N ASN A 57 12.84 6.74 2.89
CA ASN A 57 12.54 8.15 2.58
C ASN A 57 11.59 8.79 3.59
N TRP A 58 11.04 8.02 4.53
CA TRP A 58 10.07 8.53 5.50
C TRP A 58 10.78 9.41 6.53
N SER A 59 10.24 10.62 6.76
CA SER A 59 10.88 11.61 7.64
C SER A 59 9.91 12.31 8.60
N GLN A 60 8.62 12.07 8.45
CA GLN A 60 7.54 12.65 9.25
C GLN A 60 7.03 11.61 10.24
N PRO A 61 6.67 12.00 11.47
CA PRO A 61 5.97 11.09 12.37
C PRO A 61 4.62 10.67 11.76
N ILE A 62 4.32 9.38 11.81
CA ILE A 62 3.08 8.79 11.29
C ILE A 62 2.36 8.06 12.42
N LEU A 63 1.10 8.40 12.66
CA LEU A 63 0.21 7.58 13.48
C LEU A 63 -0.45 6.53 12.57
N ILE A 64 -0.29 5.25 12.90
CA ILE A 64 -0.89 4.13 12.17
C ILE A 64 -2.04 3.56 13.00
N ILE A 65 -3.21 3.43 12.40
CA ILE A 65 -4.41 2.86 13.01
C ILE A 65 -4.85 1.68 12.15
N GLN A 66 -4.91 0.48 12.74
CA GLN A 66 -5.34 -0.74 12.06
C GLN A 66 -6.35 -1.51 12.93
N GLY A 67 -7.36 -2.09 12.28
CA GLY A 67 -8.28 -3.02 12.93
C GLY A 67 -7.64 -4.40 13.04
N GLY A 68 -7.61 -5.00 14.23
CA GLY A 68 -7.07 -6.36 14.41
C GLY A 68 -7.86 -7.48 13.69
N ARG A 69 -8.97 -7.14 13.03
CA ARG A 69 -9.80 -8.00 12.19
C ARG A 69 -10.25 -7.24 10.94
N ASP A 70 -9.36 -6.44 10.37
CA ASP A 70 -9.57 -5.88 9.03
C ASP A 70 -9.31 -7.01 8.02
N TYR A 71 -10.34 -7.39 7.27
CA TYR A 71 -10.26 -8.44 6.24
C TYR A 71 -10.21 -7.86 4.82
N ARG A 72 -10.30 -6.53 4.71
CA ARG A 72 -10.19 -5.81 3.45
C ARG A 72 -8.72 -5.50 3.16
N VAL A 73 -7.97 -5.12 4.20
CA VAL A 73 -6.53 -4.78 4.21
C VAL A 73 -5.85 -5.34 5.44
#